data_AF-A0A966SDJ8-F1
#
_entry.id   AF-A0A966SDJ8-F1
#
_cell.length_a   1.000
_cell.length_b   1.000
_cell.length_c   1.000
_cell.angle_alpha   90.00
_cell.angle_beta   90.00
_cell.angle_gamma   90.00
#
_symmetry.space_group_name_H-M   'P 1'
#
loop_
_entity.id
_entity.type
_entity.pdbx_description
1 polymer ?
#
loop_
_entity_poly.entity_id
_entity_poly.type
_entity_poly.pdbx_seq_one_letter_code
_entity_poly.pdbx_strand_id
1 'polypeptide(L)'
;MRRPAQLAAIVWLGFVARTAALGVTNVTILHPPRVNQDDLQVTRVHRVSSPFYQTGNTFHSEGDPFNRDATRLLFLELDSAHRKAPLPARGMVTGKITDLLAWRTFDEYRRAAKPVGKAWDFADTPEFSFHWSRHAGEEHILYTLRKSRKMIVRLNVETPTEEDVVSYDPGDGRDTNPRLCGWTTDDKLLVVMQDRNAPTYGGGFEVDVLRRTRTPFAQWPQRNPTAGAAQEEYRTPFT
;
A
#
# COMPACT_ATOMS: atom_id res chain seq x y z
N MET A 1 -41.94 8.98 -21.83
CA MET A 1 -40.92 8.06 -22.39
C MET A 1 -39.55 8.51 -21.91
N ARG A 2 -38.84 7.59 -21.24
CA ARG A 2 -37.39 7.47 -20.93
C ARG A 2 -36.57 8.67 -20.40
N ARG A 3 -35.69 8.27 -19.48
CA ARG A 3 -34.93 8.98 -18.44
C ARG A 3 -33.71 9.78 -18.94
N PRO A 4 -33.19 10.71 -18.10
CA PRO A 4 -31.93 11.44 -18.31
C PRO A 4 -30.70 10.58 -17.98
N ALA A 5 -29.58 10.86 -18.64
CA ALA A 5 -28.25 10.36 -18.29
C ALA A 5 -27.67 11.21 -17.14
N GLN A 6 -27.42 10.57 -16.00
CA GLN A 6 -26.71 11.16 -14.86
C GLN A 6 -25.21 10.87 -15.00
N LEU A 7 -24.41 11.94 -14.99
CA LEU A 7 -22.97 11.91 -14.75
C LEU A 7 -22.71 11.41 -13.32
N ALA A 8 -21.93 10.34 -13.19
CA ALA A 8 -21.43 9.87 -11.91
C ALA A 8 -20.34 10.84 -11.39
N ALA A 9 -20.60 11.46 -10.24
CA ALA A 9 -19.64 12.24 -9.50
C ALA A 9 -18.69 11.31 -8.72
N ILE A 10 -17.39 11.50 -8.91
CA ILE A 10 -16.33 10.96 -8.06
C ILE A 10 -16.41 11.68 -6.71
N VAL A 11 -16.75 10.95 -5.64
CA VAL A 11 -16.75 11.51 -4.28
C VAL A 11 -15.45 11.18 -3.58
N TRP A 12 -14.61 12.21 -3.49
CA TRP A 12 -13.59 12.42 -2.47
C TRP A 12 -14.21 12.31 -1.07
N LEU A 13 -13.61 11.53 -0.17
CA LEU A 13 -13.94 11.58 1.26
C LEU A 13 -12.68 11.85 2.09
N GLY A 14 -12.27 13.12 2.06
CA GLY A 14 -11.85 13.80 3.28
C GLY A 14 -13.12 14.35 3.94
N PHE A 15 -13.58 13.72 5.03
CA PHE A 15 -14.61 14.32 5.89
C PHE A 15 -14.08 14.42 7.31
N VAL A 16 -13.56 15.61 7.60
CA VAL A 16 -13.45 16.14 8.95
C VAL A 16 -14.88 16.48 9.39
N ALA A 17 -15.47 15.64 10.25
CA ALA A 17 -16.57 16.08 11.10
C ALA A 17 -16.01 16.34 12.51
N ARG A 18 -15.87 17.63 12.82
CA ARG A 18 -15.88 18.12 14.20
C ARG A 18 -17.23 17.75 14.81
N THR A 19 -17.28 16.71 15.63
CA THR A 19 -18.30 16.56 16.68
C THR A 19 -17.68 15.84 17.88
N ALA A 20 -17.63 16.57 19.00
CA ALA A 20 -17.66 16.12 20.39
C ALA A 20 -16.55 15.10 20.82
N ALA A 21 -15.50 15.50 21.53
CA ALA A 21 -15.55 15.79 22.97
C ALA A 21 -16.57 14.90 23.70
N LEU A 22 -16.11 14.03 24.61
CA LEU A 22 -16.84 13.05 25.44
C LEU A 22 -16.75 11.61 24.92
N GLY A 23 -16.26 10.74 25.80
CA GLY A 23 -15.95 9.35 25.50
C GLY A 23 -17.16 8.52 25.05
N VAL A 24 -16.88 7.64 24.09
CA VAL A 24 -17.64 6.48 23.60
C VAL A 24 -19.08 6.74 23.18
N THR A 25 -19.43 6.43 21.91
CA THR A 25 -20.57 5.54 21.58
C THR A 25 -20.69 5.25 20.08
N ASN A 26 -21.32 4.11 19.79
CA ASN A 26 -21.55 3.48 18.50
C ASN A 26 -22.04 4.45 17.41
N VAL A 27 -21.48 4.33 16.20
CA VAL A 27 -22.01 4.98 15.01
C VAL A 27 -23.19 4.18 14.49
N THR A 28 -24.40 4.73 14.61
CA THR A 28 -25.60 4.25 13.92
C THR A 28 -25.57 4.77 12.48
N ILE A 29 -25.67 3.86 11.50
CA ILE A 29 -25.71 4.19 10.08
C ILE A 29 -27.11 4.72 9.73
N LEU A 30 -27.20 5.95 9.24
CA LEU A 30 -28.39 6.49 8.57
C LEU A 30 -28.52 5.80 7.21
N HIS A 31 -29.62 5.09 6.97
CA HIS A 31 -29.92 4.49 5.67
C HIS A 31 -30.13 5.57 4.59
N PRO A 32 -29.37 5.57 3.48
CA PRO A 32 -29.80 6.20 2.24
C PRO A 32 -30.74 5.26 1.45
N PRO A 33 -31.59 5.79 0.56
CA PRO A 33 -32.63 5.02 -0.10
C PRO A 33 -32.06 4.16 -1.24
N ARG A 34 -32.47 2.88 -1.25
CA ARG A 34 -32.30 1.87 -2.32
C ARG A 34 -30.85 1.49 -2.65
N VAL A 35 -30.29 0.68 -1.77
CA VAL A 35 -29.17 -0.22 -2.07
C VAL A 35 -29.68 -1.32 -3.01
N ASN A 36 -29.04 -1.56 -4.15
CA ASN A 36 -29.39 -2.72 -4.98
C ASN A 36 -29.10 -3.98 -4.17
N GLN A 37 -29.93 -5.02 -4.28
CA GLN A 37 -29.75 -6.25 -3.49
C GLN A 37 -28.41 -6.97 -3.73
N ASP A 38 -27.68 -6.58 -4.78
CA ASP A 38 -26.36 -7.12 -5.14
C ASP A 38 -25.17 -6.26 -4.64
N ASP A 39 -25.43 -5.14 -3.96
CA ASP A 39 -24.35 -4.29 -3.44
C ASP A 39 -23.82 -4.84 -2.10
N LEU A 40 -22.50 -5.02 -2.02
CA LEU A 40 -21.82 -5.37 -0.76
C LEU A 40 -22.11 -4.29 0.29
N GLN A 41 -22.86 -4.65 1.33
CA GLN A 41 -23.14 -3.75 2.44
C GLN A 41 -21.99 -3.76 3.45
N VAL A 42 -21.43 -2.57 3.72
CA VAL A 42 -20.48 -2.40 4.81
C VAL A 42 -21.23 -2.50 6.14
N THR A 43 -21.04 -3.63 6.83
CA THR A 43 -21.72 -3.89 8.11
C THR A 43 -20.97 -3.30 9.31
N ARG A 44 -19.64 -3.14 9.19
CA ARG A 44 -18.81 -2.62 10.28
C ARG A 44 -17.53 -1.99 9.78
N VAL A 45 -17.15 -0.85 10.38
CA VAL A 45 -15.85 -0.22 10.20
C VAL A 45 -15.04 -0.38 11.47
N HIS A 46 -13.81 -0.84 11.33
CA HIS A 46 -12.87 -0.97 12.45
C HIS A 46 -11.68 -0.04 12.25
N ARG A 47 -11.27 0.61 13.33
CA ARG A 47 -10.02 1.36 13.37
C ARG A 47 -8.88 0.40 13.69
N VAL A 48 -7.85 0.41 12.85
CA VAL A 48 -6.62 -0.39 13.03
C VAL A 48 -5.45 0.41 13.61
N SER A 49 -5.54 1.75 13.56
CA SER A 49 -4.51 2.68 14.01
C SER A 49 -4.89 3.44 15.27
N SER A 50 -3.88 3.88 16.03
CA SER A 50 -4.10 4.70 17.21
C SER A 50 -4.66 6.09 16.85
N PRO A 51 -5.60 6.67 17.62
CA PRO A 51 -6.03 8.08 17.46
C PRO A 51 -4.89 9.10 17.59
N PHE A 52 -3.77 8.73 18.21
CA PHE A 52 -2.64 9.64 18.43
C PHE A 52 -1.83 9.90 17.16
N TYR A 53 -1.90 8.99 16.17
CA TYR A 53 -1.16 9.10 14.92
C TYR A 53 -2.12 9.40 13.77
N GLN A 54 -1.68 10.25 12.86
CA GLN A 54 -2.31 10.34 11.55
C GLN A 54 -1.77 9.18 10.73
N THR A 55 -2.65 8.35 10.19
CA THR A 55 -2.25 7.32 9.23
C THR A 55 -2.33 7.87 7.82
N GLY A 56 -1.22 7.77 7.10
CA GLY A 56 -1.16 7.99 5.67
C GLY A 56 -1.67 6.78 4.89
N ASN A 57 -1.07 6.56 3.72
CA ASN A 57 -1.43 5.45 2.85
C ASN A 57 -1.27 4.09 3.55
N THR A 58 -2.19 3.17 3.26
CA THR A 58 -2.20 1.81 3.81
C THR A 58 -2.05 0.80 2.66
N PHE A 59 -1.15 -0.15 2.84
CA PHE A 59 -0.85 -1.22 1.90
C PHE A 59 -1.07 -2.58 2.58
N HIS A 60 -1.50 -3.58 1.84
CA HIS A 60 -1.83 -4.91 2.35
C HIS A 60 -0.85 -5.94 1.79
N SER A 61 -0.47 -6.94 2.58
CA SER A 61 0.29 -8.08 2.08
C SER A 61 -0.54 -8.85 1.05
N GLU A 62 -0.02 -8.99 -0.17
CA GLU A 62 -0.75 -9.65 -1.27
C GLU A 62 -0.76 -11.18 -1.17
N GLY A 63 0.05 -11.77 -0.28
CA GLY A 63 0.27 -13.23 -0.23
C GLY A 63 -0.97 -14.06 0.15
N ASP A 64 -1.89 -13.52 0.96
CA ASP A 64 -3.18 -14.14 1.21
C ASP A 64 -4.23 -13.08 1.62
N PRO A 65 -5.00 -12.54 0.65
CA PRO A 65 -6.05 -11.56 0.94
C PRO A 65 -7.29 -12.20 1.60
N PHE A 66 -7.36 -13.53 1.69
CA PHE A 66 -8.49 -14.27 2.20
C PHE A 66 -8.26 -14.83 3.62
N ASN A 67 -7.02 -14.97 4.06
CA ASN A 67 -6.66 -15.33 5.43
C ASN A 67 -6.28 -14.11 6.27
N ARG A 68 -7.29 -13.52 6.91
CA ARG A 68 -7.17 -12.33 7.77
C ARG A 68 -6.12 -12.47 8.88
N ASP A 69 -5.85 -13.68 9.35
CA ASP A 69 -4.90 -13.95 10.44
C ASP A 69 -3.43 -13.89 9.95
N ALA A 70 -3.22 -14.14 8.66
CA ALA A 70 -1.93 -14.00 7.99
C ALA A 70 -1.73 -12.63 7.35
N THR A 71 -2.81 -11.90 7.03
CA THR A 71 -2.73 -10.60 6.37
C THR A 71 -2.03 -9.56 7.25
N ARG A 72 -0.98 -8.94 6.72
CA ARG A 72 -0.28 -7.79 7.32
C ARG A 72 -0.72 -6.49 6.67
N LEU A 73 -0.84 -5.46 7.50
CA LEU A 73 -0.95 -4.08 7.04
C LEU A 73 0.41 -3.42 7.11
N LEU A 74 0.69 -2.55 6.15
CA LEU A 74 1.79 -1.61 6.12
C LEU A 74 1.19 -0.22 6.02
N PHE A 75 1.53 0.69 6.92
CA PHE A 75 1.02 2.06 6.84
C PHE A 75 1.98 3.04 7.49
N LEU A 76 1.88 4.28 7.05
CA LEU A 76 2.72 5.37 7.56
C LEU A 76 2.08 6.01 8.79
N GLU A 77 2.78 5.97 9.92
CA GLU A 77 2.51 6.83 11.07
C GLU A 77 3.15 8.19 10.86
N LEU A 78 2.32 9.23 10.83
CA LEU A 78 2.73 10.62 10.88
C LEU A 78 2.36 11.22 12.23
N ASP A 79 3.23 12.10 12.74
CA ASP A 79 2.89 12.93 13.89
C ASP A 79 1.63 13.74 13.53
N SER A 80 0.58 13.59 14.35
CA SER A 80 -0.73 14.15 14.01
C SER A 80 -0.89 15.61 14.42
N ALA A 81 -1.87 16.26 13.80
CA ALA A 81 -2.38 17.59 14.15
C ALA A 81 -3.23 17.64 15.44
N HIS A 82 -3.56 16.49 16.06
CA HIS A 82 -4.30 16.44 17.33
C HIS A 82 -3.32 16.36 18.52
N ARG A 83 -3.40 17.37 19.39
CA ARG A 83 -2.48 17.67 20.50
C ARG A 83 -1.89 16.43 21.20
N LYS A 84 -0.55 16.33 21.12
CA LYS A 84 0.34 15.56 22.00
C LYS A 84 0.10 14.05 21.97
N ALA A 85 0.48 13.40 20.87
CA ALA A 85 0.89 11.99 20.98
C ALA A 85 1.93 11.89 22.13
N PRO A 86 1.78 10.94 23.08
CA PRO A 86 2.72 10.84 24.19
C PRO A 86 4.12 10.43 23.74
N LEU A 87 4.25 9.91 22.50
CA LEU A 87 5.50 9.51 21.87
C LEU A 87 5.51 9.90 20.39
N PRO A 88 6.68 10.17 19.80
CA PRO A 88 6.81 10.46 18.38
C PRO A 88 6.26 9.34 17.49
N ALA A 89 5.82 9.69 16.29
CA ALA A 89 5.51 8.76 15.22
C ALA A 89 6.76 7.99 14.78
N ARG A 90 6.54 6.76 14.29
CA ARG A 90 7.63 5.82 14.00
C ARG A 90 7.91 5.68 12.51
N GLY A 91 7.25 6.49 11.68
CA GLY A 91 7.27 6.38 10.23
C GLY A 91 6.50 5.14 9.78
N MET A 92 7.08 4.35 8.89
CA MET A 92 6.42 3.17 8.37
C MET A 92 6.33 2.06 9.43
N VAL A 93 5.13 1.55 9.65
CA VAL A 93 4.86 0.44 10.58
C VAL A 93 4.08 -0.67 9.90
N THR A 94 4.22 -1.87 10.44
CA THR A 94 3.47 -3.05 10.01
C THR A 94 2.93 -3.85 11.19
N GLY A 95 1.83 -4.57 10.97
CA GLY A 95 1.26 -5.48 11.96
C GLY A 95 0.27 -6.43 11.32
N LYS A 96 0.04 -7.58 11.94
CA LYS A 96 -1.04 -8.50 11.53
C LYS A 96 -2.39 -7.86 11.81
N ILE A 97 -3.35 -8.04 10.91
CA ILE A 97 -4.69 -7.46 11.06
C ILE A 97 -5.33 -7.87 12.39
N THR A 98 -5.19 -9.13 12.81
CA THR A 98 -5.71 -9.64 14.08
C THR A 98 -5.23 -8.83 15.28
N ASP A 99 -3.92 -8.59 15.36
CA ASP A 99 -3.30 -7.88 16.48
C ASP A 99 -3.68 -6.39 16.46
N LEU A 100 -3.73 -5.81 15.25
CA LEU A 100 -4.15 -4.42 15.01
C LEU A 100 -5.65 -4.18 15.28
N LEU A 101 -6.45 -5.22 15.49
CA LEU A 101 -7.86 -5.10 15.89
C LEU A 101 -8.09 -5.45 17.36
N ALA A 102 -7.13 -6.13 17.98
CA ALA A 102 -7.22 -6.59 19.36
C ALA A 102 -6.82 -5.53 20.40
N TRP A 103 -5.99 -4.55 20.03
CA TRP A 103 -5.53 -3.52 20.98
C TRP A 103 -6.67 -2.68 21.55
N ARG A 104 -6.49 -2.23 22.79
CA ARG A 104 -7.41 -1.37 23.55
C ARG A 104 -6.69 -0.17 24.15
N THR A 105 -5.38 -0.27 24.36
CA THR A 105 -4.52 0.80 24.87
C THR A 105 -3.48 1.24 23.84
N PHE A 106 -2.90 2.43 24.05
CA PHE A 106 -1.83 2.93 23.19
C PHE A 106 -0.58 2.02 23.22
N ASP A 107 -0.25 1.48 24.40
CA ASP A 107 0.91 0.58 24.53
C ASP A 107 0.68 -0.77 23.84
N GLU A 108 -0.54 -1.30 23.90
CA GLU A 108 -0.91 -2.49 23.12
C GLU A 108 -0.82 -2.23 21.63
N TYR A 109 -1.32 -1.08 21.17
CA TYR A 109 -1.19 -0.67 19.78
C TYR A 109 0.29 -0.62 19.35
N ARG A 110 1.18 -0.03 20.17
CA ARG A 110 2.61 0.06 19.84
C ARG A 110 3.31 -1.30 19.80
N ARG A 111 2.81 -2.29 20.53
CA ARG A 111 3.29 -3.70 20.43
C ARG A 111 2.76 -4.40 19.18
N ALA A 112 1.52 -4.12 18.78
CA ALA A 112 0.89 -4.69 17.60
C ALA A 112 1.46 -4.09 16.28
N ALA A 113 1.61 -2.77 16.22
CA ALA A 113 2.19 -2.04 15.09
C ALA A 113 3.70 -1.86 15.30
N LYS A 114 4.51 -2.63 14.56
CA LYS A 114 5.98 -2.65 14.66
C LYS A 114 6.61 -1.77 13.56
N PRO A 115 7.61 -0.94 13.88
CA PRO A 115 8.36 -0.21 12.86
C PRO A 115 9.00 -1.13 11.82
N VAL A 116 9.02 -0.66 10.58
CA VAL A 116 9.65 -1.35 9.45
C VAL A 116 11.10 -0.89 9.34
N GLY A 117 12.05 -1.78 9.63
CA GLY A 117 13.48 -1.49 9.57
C GLY A 117 13.98 -0.52 10.66
N LYS A 118 15.18 0.02 10.48
CA LYS A 118 15.66 1.17 11.28
C LYS A 118 14.87 2.41 10.89
N ALA A 119 14.71 3.34 11.84
CA ALA A 119 13.91 4.55 11.74
C ALA A 119 13.82 5.09 10.30
N TRP A 120 12.60 5.10 9.79
CA TRP A 120 12.27 5.51 8.43
C TRP A 120 12.89 6.86 8.06
N ASP A 121 13.58 6.91 6.91
CA ASP A 121 14.09 8.13 6.32
C ASP A 121 13.49 8.33 4.92
N PHE A 122 12.65 9.36 4.75
CA PHE A 122 12.05 9.73 3.47
C PHE A 122 13.10 10.15 2.42
N ALA A 123 14.26 10.64 2.86
CA ALA A 123 15.33 11.02 1.95
C ALA A 123 15.95 9.77 1.30
N ASP A 124 16.10 8.69 2.05
CA ASP A 124 16.66 7.44 1.56
C ASP A 124 15.61 6.52 0.93
N THR A 125 14.39 6.53 1.47
CA THR A 125 13.33 5.57 1.12
C THR A 125 12.00 6.27 0.81
N PRO A 126 11.59 6.35 -0.48
CA PRO A 126 10.34 7.02 -0.86
C PRO A 126 9.09 6.33 -0.30
N GLU A 127 8.10 7.13 0.13
CA GLU A 127 6.83 6.68 0.75
C GLU A 127 6.08 5.60 -0.04
N PHE A 128 6.14 5.65 -1.36
CA PHE A 128 5.38 4.78 -2.26
C PHE A 128 6.21 3.63 -2.84
N SER A 129 7.39 3.39 -2.30
CA SER A 129 8.32 2.39 -2.84
C SER A 129 8.36 1.14 -1.98
N PHE A 130 7.22 0.68 -1.47
CA PHE A 130 7.11 -0.59 -0.73
C PHE A 130 6.13 -1.50 -1.42
N HIS A 131 6.59 -2.71 -1.71
CA HIS A 131 5.75 -3.75 -2.27
C HIS A 131 6.01 -5.04 -1.51
N TRP A 132 4.96 -5.67 -1.03
CA TRP A 132 5.05 -7.00 -0.45
C TRP A 132 5.55 -7.99 -1.51
N SER A 133 6.34 -8.96 -1.08
CA SER A 133 6.71 -10.07 -1.95
C SER A 133 5.48 -10.83 -2.40
N ARG A 134 5.51 -11.31 -3.66
CA ARG A 134 4.53 -12.24 -4.23
C ARG A 134 4.96 -13.69 -4.15
N HIS A 135 6.18 -13.95 -3.69
CA HIS A 135 6.74 -15.29 -3.67
C HIS A 135 6.25 -16.06 -2.43
N ALA A 136 5.88 -17.32 -2.62
CA ALA A 136 5.44 -18.19 -1.54
C ALA A 136 6.52 -18.32 -0.46
N GLY A 137 6.14 -18.20 0.82
CA GLY A 137 7.06 -18.22 1.96
C GLY A 137 7.74 -16.88 2.26
N GLU A 138 7.45 -15.83 1.49
CA GLU A 138 7.99 -14.48 1.68
C GLU A 138 6.94 -13.48 2.21
N GLU A 139 5.94 -13.94 2.98
CA GLU A 139 4.82 -13.12 3.48
C GLU A 139 5.25 -12.01 4.45
N HIS A 140 6.50 -12.06 4.91
CA HIS A 140 7.14 -11.11 5.81
C HIS A 140 8.21 -10.25 5.09
N ILE A 141 8.27 -10.31 3.76
CA ILE A 141 9.24 -9.60 2.95
C ILE A 141 8.60 -8.42 2.24
N LEU A 142 9.25 -7.27 2.36
CA LEU A 142 8.99 -6.07 1.58
C LEU A 142 10.16 -5.84 0.63
N TYR A 143 9.86 -5.57 -0.62
CA TYR A 143 10.82 -4.96 -1.54
C TYR A 143 10.68 -3.44 -1.49
N THR A 144 11.81 -2.77 -1.36
CA THR A 144 11.89 -1.31 -1.34
C THR A 144 13.15 -0.79 -2.03
N LEU A 145 13.27 0.53 -2.18
CA LEU A 145 14.47 1.20 -2.69
C LEU A 145 15.30 1.78 -1.54
N ARG A 146 16.60 1.90 -1.76
CA ARG A 146 17.55 2.68 -0.94
C ARG A 146 18.30 3.64 -1.83
N LYS A 147 18.01 4.94 -1.70
CA LYS A 147 18.56 6.01 -2.55
C LYS A 147 20.06 6.19 -2.39
N SER A 148 20.54 6.11 -1.16
CA SER A 148 21.96 6.20 -0.80
C SER A 148 22.82 5.14 -1.50
N ARG A 149 22.30 3.93 -1.67
CA ARG A 149 23.02 2.79 -2.28
C ARG A 149 22.66 2.56 -3.75
N LYS A 150 21.60 3.21 -4.24
CA LYS A 150 20.97 2.97 -5.54
C LYS A 150 20.56 1.50 -5.76
N MET A 151 20.07 0.87 -4.70
CA MET A 151 19.69 -0.54 -4.68
C MET A 151 18.20 -0.73 -4.44
N ILE A 152 17.65 -1.77 -5.07
CA ILE A 152 16.45 -2.44 -4.60
C ILE A 152 16.88 -3.38 -3.48
N VAL A 153 16.15 -3.35 -2.38
CA VAL A 153 16.46 -4.13 -1.19
C VAL A 153 15.28 -5.00 -0.80
N ARG A 154 15.62 -6.20 -0.36
CA ARG A 154 14.73 -7.17 0.27
C ARG A 154 14.78 -6.94 1.78
N LEU A 155 13.67 -6.52 2.37
CA LEU A 155 13.55 -6.21 3.79
C LEU A 155 12.68 -7.26 4.47
N ASN A 156 13.23 -7.96 5.46
CA ASN A 156 12.47 -8.78 6.38
C ASN A 156 11.89 -7.91 7.49
N VAL A 157 10.56 -7.82 7.58
CA VAL A 157 9.91 -6.96 8.58
C VAL A 157 9.85 -7.54 10.00
N GLU A 158 10.17 -8.83 10.16
CA GLU A 158 10.17 -9.50 11.46
C GLU A 158 11.54 -9.44 12.14
N THR A 159 12.62 -9.55 11.37
CA THR A 159 14.02 -9.52 11.85
C THR A 159 14.76 -8.20 11.58
N PRO A 160 14.03 -7.14 11.19
CA PRO A 160 14.55 -5.97 10.45
C PRO A 160 15.83 -6.12 9.62
N THR A 161 16.05 -7.27 8.97
CA THR A 161 17.26 -7.49 8.15
C THR A 161 17.02 -7.06 6.72
N GLU A 162 18.00 -6.35 6.14
CA GLU A 162 18.00 -5.91 4.76
C GLU A 162 19.06 -6.65 3.94
N GLU A 163 18.70 -6.97 2.70
CA GLU A 163 19.61 -7.53 1.71
C GLU A 163 19.49 -6.78 0.39
N ASP A 164 20.63 -6.49 -0.24
CA ASP A 164 20.66 -5.88 -1.56
C ASP A 164 20.31 -6.91 -2.65
N VAL A 165 19.36 -6.55 -3.51
CA VAL A 165 18.86 -7.41 -4.59
C VAL A 165 19.59 -7.07 -5.89
N VAL A 166 19.34 -5.87 -6.42
CA VAL A 166 19.93 -5.39 -7.67
C VAL A 166 19.94 -3.87 -7.68
N SER A 167 20.92 -3.29 -8.35
CA SER A 167 20.95 -1.84 -8.56
C SER A 167 19.81 -1.41 -9.47
N TYR A 168 19.23 -0.23 -9.23
CA TYR A 168 18.33 0.43 -10.18
C TYR A 168 19.03 1.58 -10.93
N ASP A 169 20.32 1.83 -10.68
CA ASP A 169 21.07 2.89 -11.36
C ASP A 169 21.28 2.55 -12.84
N PRO A 170 20.83 3.35 -13.81
CA PRO A 170 21.10 3.09 -15.23
C PRO A 170 22.59 3.19 -15.60
N GLY A 171 23.42 3.85 -14.78
CA GLY A 171 24.86 4.00 -15.03
C GLY A 171 25.20 5.06 -16.08
N ASP A 172 24.23 5.87 -16.50
CA ASP A 172 24.37 6.93 -17.51
C ASP A 172 24.59 8.34 -16.93
N GLY A 173 24.71 8.44 -15.60
CA GLY A 173 24.97 9.69 -14.90
C GLY A 173 23.77 10.60 -14.69
N ARG A 174 22.56 10.22 -15.13
CA ARG A 174 21.35 11.02 -14.90
C ARG A 174 20.94 11.03 -13.43
N ASP A 175 20.52 12.19 -12.92
CA ASP A 175 19.85 12.30 -11.62
C ASP A 175 18.41 11.79 -11.77
N THR A 176 18.21 10.55 -11.32
CA THR A 176 16.92 9.86 -11.41
C THR A 176 16.19 9.92 -10.07
N ASN A 177 14.87 10.03 -10.12
CA ASN A 177 14.00 9.86 -8.98
C ASN A 177 13.24 8.52 -9.14
N PRO A 178 13.79 7.42 -8.60
CA PRO A 178 13.22 6.09 -8.75
C PRO A 178 11.98 5.90 -7.88
N ARG A 179 11.03 5.09 -8.35
CA ARG A 179 9.90 4.60 -7.55
C ARG A 179 9.62 3.14 -7.89
N LEU A 180 9.22 2.36 -6.90
CA LEU A 180 8.61 1.05 -7.17
C LEU A 180 7.14 1.23 -7.51
N CYS A 181 6.69 0.50 -8.52
CA CYS A 181 5.34 0.66 -9.08
C CYS A 181 4.50 -0.63 -9.05
N GLY A 182 4.93 -1.61 -8.27
CA GLY A 182 4.25 -2.89 -8.15
C GLY A 182 4.82 -3.95 -9.06
N TRP A 183 4.07 -5.01 -9.21
CA TRP A 183 4.50 -6.23 -9.88
C TRP A 183 3.79 -6.39 -11.22
N THR A 184 4.53 -6.90 -12.21
CA THR A 184 3.94 -7.45 -13.43
C THR A 184 3.20 -8.75 -13.13
N THR A 185 2.46 -9.26 -14.11
CA THR A 185 1.74 -10.54 -14.01
C THR A 185 2.67 -11.76 -14.06
N ASP A 186 3.91 -11.59 -14.52
CA ASP A 186 4.98 -12.60 -14.56
C ASP A 186 6.01 -12.41 -13.43
N ASP A 187 5.59 -11.83 -12.31
CA ASP A 187 6.35 -11.65 -11.07
C ASP A 187 7.66 -10.86 -11.23
N LYS A 188 7.67 -9.82 -12.06
CA LYS A 188 8.73 -8.81 -12.09
C LYS A 188 8.33 -7.58 -11.31
N LEU A 189 9.22 -7.09 -10.46
CA LEU A 189 9.03 -5.83 -9.77
C LEU A 189 9.36 -4.67 -10.72
N LEU A 190 8.46 -3.70 -10.84
CA LEU A 190 8.64 -2.53 -11.67
C LEU A 190 9.33 -1.41 -10.89
N VAL A 191 10.45 -0.94 -11.41
CA VAL A 191 11.09 0.31 -11.01
C VAL A 191 10.90 1.31 -12.13
N VAL A 192 10.32 2.46 -11.82
CA VAL A 192 10.23 3.57 -12.79
C VAL A 192 11.17 4.67 -12.40
N MET A 193 11.75 5.31 -13.41
CA MET A 193 12.66 6.43 -13.23
C MET A 193 11.99 7.68 -13.77
N GLN A 194 11.79 8.65 -12.89
CA GLN A 194 11.49 10.02 -13.31
C GLN A 194 12.82 10.75 -13.46
N ASP A 195 13.10 11.26 -14.66
CA ASP A 195 14.12 12.28 -14.82
C ASP A 195 13.61 13.55 -14.12
N ARG A 196 14.38 14.09 -13.17
CA ARG A 196 13.94 15.28 -12.41
C ARG A 196 13.65 16.48 -13.31
N ASN A 197 14.21 16.51 -14.52
CA ASN A 197 14.02 17.57 -15.50
C ASN A 197 12.92 17.25 -16.52
N ALA A 198 12.29 16.07 -16.47
CA ALA A 198 11.23 15.68 -17.39
C ALA A 198 9.87 15.54 -16.67
N PRO A 199 8.77 15.99 -17.31
CA PRO A 199 7.43 15.95 -16.70
C PRO A 199 6.81 14.54 -16.64
N THR A 200 7.45 13.52 -17.23
CA THR A 200 6.92 12.15 -17.31
C THR A 200 7.98 11.12 -16.93
N TYR A 201 7.52 9.93 -16.48
CA TYR A 201 8.41 8.80 -16.23
C TYR A 201 9.04 8.34 -17.55
N GLY A 202 10.37 8.39 -17.64
CA GLY A 202 11.13 8.22 -18.87
C GLY A 202 11.60 6.79 -19.14
N GLY A 203 10.90 5.80 -18.57
CA GLY A 203 11.31 4.39 -18.57
C GLY A 203 11.71 3.89 -17.19
N GLY A 204 12.35 2.73 -17.16
CA GLY A 204 12.61 2.02 -15.91
C GLY A 204 13.21 0.65 -16.10
N PHE A 205 13.01 -0.22 -15.12
CA PHE A 205 13.47 -1.60 -15.12
C PHE A 205 12.36 -2.55 -14.67
N GLU A 206 12.24 -3.67 -15.38
CA GLU A 206 11.62 -4.89 -14.86
C GLU A 206 12.67 -5.67 -14.09
N VAL A 207 12.38 -6.02 -12.84
CA VAL A 207 13.34 -6.64 -11.93
C VAL A 207 12.85 -8.02 -11.56
N ASP A 208 13.67 -9.02 -11.91
CA ASP A 208 13.54 -10.37 -11.37
C ASP A 208 14.30 -10.42 -10.05
N VAL A 209 13.56 -10.33 -8.94
CA VAL A 209 14.13 -10.26 -7.60
C VAL A 209 14.80 -11.56 -7.17
N LEU A 210 14.34 -12.71 -7.70
CA LEU A 210 14.90 -14.02 -7.38
C LEU A 210 16.20 -14.27 -8.13
N ARG A 211 16.23 -13.92 -9.42
CA ARG A 211 17.44 -14.02 -10.25
C ARG A 211 18.41 -12.86 -10.05
N ARG A 212 18.00 -11.80 -9.34
CA ARG A 212 18.77 -10.56 -9.13
C ARG A 212 19.18 -9.88 -10.44
N THR A 213 18.30 -9.95 -11.44
CA THR A 213 18.51 -9.37 -12.76
C THR A 213 17.51 -8.27 -13.03
N ARG A 214 17.83 -7.38 -13.97
CA ARG A 214 16.93 -6.34 -14.43
C ARG A 214 16.99 -6.19 -15.95
N THR A 215 15.87 -5.81 -16.54
CA THR A 215 15.75 -5.51 -17.96
C THR A 215 15.22 -4.08 -18.14
N PRO A 216 15.91 -3.21 -18.89
CA PRO A 216 15.45 -1.85 -19.10
C PRO A 216 14.19 -1.81 -19.98
N PHE A 217 13.30 -0.86 -19.72
CA PHE A 217 12.21 -0.49 -20.61
C PHE A 217 12.19 1.03 -20.84
N ALA A 218 11.87 1.46 -22.06
CA ALA A 218 11.84 2.88 -22.43
C ALA A 218 10.47 3.54 -22.18
N GLN A 219 9.40 2.75 -22.16
CA GLN A 219 8.03 3.19 -21.90
C GLN A 219 7.36 2.20 -20.97
N TRP A 220 6.41 2.68 -20.17
CA TRP A 220 5.64 1.82 -19.28
C TRP A 220 5.10 0.60 -20.03
N PRO A 221 5.30 -0.63 -19.52
CA PRO A 221 4.75 -1.82 -20.16
C PRO A 221 3.23 -1.67 -20.29
N GLN A 222 2.73 -1.48 -21.51
CA GLN A 222 1.28 -1.38 -21.69
C GLN A 222 0.64 -2.70 -21.32
N ARG A 223 -0.48 -2.64 -20.59
CA ARG A 223 -1.27 -3.81 -20.24
C ARG A 223 -1.65 -4.51 -21.55
N ASN A 224 -1.18 -5.74 -21.77
CA ASN A 224 -1.48 -6.49 -22.99
C ASN A 224 -3.01 -6.58 -23.16
N PRO A 225 -3.62 -5.96 -24.20
CA PRO A 225 -5.07 -5.97 -24.37
C PRO A 225 -5.63 -7.37 -24.62
N THR A 226 -4.79 -8.32 -25.04
CA THR A 226 -5.15 -9.72 -25.27
C THR A 226 -5.36 -10.54 -24.00
N ALA A 227 -4.89 -10.09 -22.83
CA ALA A 227 -5.16 -10.77 -21.55
C ALA A 227 -6.60 -10.52 -21.05
N GLY A 228 -7.36 -9.62 -21.68
CA GLY A 228 -8.76 -9.33 -21.35
C GLY A 228 -9.79 -10.25 -22.00
N ALA A 229 -9.39 -11.12 -22.94
CA ALA A 229 -10.33 -11.99 -23.65
C ALA A 229 -10.75 -13.25 -22.87
N ALA A 230 -10.13 -13.53 -21.72
CA ALA A 230 -10.48 -14.69 -20.88
C ALA A 230 -11.43 -14.37 -19.71
N GLN A 231 -11.93 -13.14 -19.58
CA GLN A 231 -12.83 -12.74 -18.47
C GLN A 231 -14.32 -12.64 -18.84
N GLU A 232 -14.72 -12.95 -20.07
CA GLU A 232 -16.15 -12.90 -20.48
C GLU A 232 -16.93 -14.22 -20.36
N GLU A 233 -16.32 -15.35 -19.98
CA GLU A 233 -17.04 -16.64 -19.95
C GLU A 233 -17.82 -16.98 -18.66
N TYR A 234 -17.75 -16.17 -17.60
CA TYR A 234 -18.59 -16.35 -16.40
C TYR A 234 -19.91 -15.56 -16.44
N ARG A 235 -20.55 -15.51 -17.61
CA ARG A 235 -21.96 -15.10 -17.74
C ARG A 235 -22.80 -16.27 -18.25
N THR A 236 -22.93 -17.31 -17.44
CA THR A 236 -24.12 -18.17 -17.50
C THR A 236 -24.99 -17.87 -16.28
N PRO A 237 -26.26 -17.46 -16.47
CA PRO A 237 -27.17 -17.30 -15.36
C PRO A 237 -27.52 -18.70 -14.82
N PHE A 238 -27.30 -18.92 -13.53
CA PHE A 238 -27.94 -20.03 -12.84
C PHE A 238 -29.46 -19.84 -12.98
N THR A 239 -30.11 -20.85 -13.57
CA THR A 239 -31.56 -21.02 -13.59
C THR A 239 -31.99 -21.89 -12.42
#